data_AF-A0A3D3DBX1-F1
#
_entry.id   AF-A0A3D3DBX1-F1
#
_cell.length_a   1.000
_cell.length_b   1.000
_cell.length_c   1.000
_cell.angle_alpha   90.00
_cell.angle_beta   90.00
_cell.angle_gamma   90.00
#
_symmetry.space_group_name_H-M   'P 1'
#
loop_
_entity.id
_entity.type
_entity.pdbx_description
1 polymer ?
#
loop_
_entity_poly.entity_id
_entity_poly.type
_entity_poly.pdbx_seq_one_letter_code
_entity_poly.pdbx_strand_id
1 'polypeptide(L)'
;LWNKDYELIELFDFAVKMYNSIYVFIIILACFVLVNTLIMIVNERTREIGMMSALGLKSREILYLFTIEGAIIGILGSALGAVMGGIITRVFSVVGIDYSAAFEGVDSTVWLMSPIYYTVFSLENLVFCFVLGVVIVTIACIIPARKAAKLEPTEALRQI
;
A
#
# COMPACT_ATOMS: atom_id res chain seq x y z
N LEU A 1 -18.52 39.43 4.67
CA LEU A 1 -19.14 38.31 3.93
C LEU A 1 -18.14 37.59 3.02
N TRP A 2 -17.12 38.26 2.46
CA TRP A 2 -15.99 37.64 1.75
C TRP A 2 -14.97 36.87 2.63
N ASN A 3 -15.03 37.01 3.97
CA ASN A 3 -14.08 36.35 4.88
C ASN A 3 -14.33 34.83 5.03
N LYS A 4 -15.58 34.40 5.03
CA LYS A 4 -15.92 33.03 5.40
C LYS A 4 -15.50 32.02 4.33
N ASP A 5 -15.40 32.46 3.08
CA ASP A 5 -15.00 31.59 1.96
C ASP A 5 -13.51 31.22 2.04
N TYR A 6 -12.64 32.13 2.48
CA TYR A 6 -11.22 31.78 2.69
C TYR A 6 -11.03 30.85 3.88
N GLU A 7 -11.81 31.03 4.95
CA GLU A 7 -11.72 30.24 6.19
C GLU A 7 -12.14 28.79 5.94
N LEU A 8 -13.17 28.59 5.10
CA LEU A 8 -13.61 27.27 4.67
C LEU A 8 -12.60 26.61 3.73
N ILE A 9 -12.04 27.34 2.75
CA ILE A 9 -11.01 26.80 1.85
C ILE A 9 -9.77 26.36 2.63
N GLU A 10 -9.31 27.17 3.59
CA GLU A 10 -8.15 26.84 4.42
C GLU A 10 -8.39 25.59 5.28
N LEU A 11 -9.61 25.42 5.81
CA LEU A 11 -10.01 24.24 6.57
C LEU A 11 -10.05 22.97 5.70
N PHE A 12 -10.56 23.06 4.46
CA PHE A 12 -10.54 21.94 3.51
C PHE A 12 -9.10 21.55 3.12
N ASP A 13 -8.25 22.54 2.83
CA ASP A 13 -6.83 22.29 2.50
C ASP A 13 -6.07 21.64 3.65
N PHE A 14 -6.36 22.06 4.90
CA PHE A 14 -5.80 21.42 6.09
C PHE A 14 -6.25 19.96 6.21
N ALA A 15 -7.54 19.68 6.03
CA ALA A 15 -8.08 18.33 6.11
C ALA A 15 -7.50 17.39 5.03
N VAL A 16 -7.36 17.86 3.79
CA VAL A 16 -6.75 17.09 2.70
C VAL A 16 -5.28 16.77 2.99
N LYS A 17 -4.52 17.73 3.51
CA LYS A 17 -3.11 17.51 3.91
C LYS A 17 -2.98 16.48 5.03
N MET A 18 -3.88 16.53 6.02
CA MET A 18 -3.91 15.55 7.11
C MET A 18 -4.20 14.14 6.57
N TYR A 19 -5.22 14.00 5.72
CA TYR A 19 -5.58 12.74 5.09
C TYR A 19 -4.42 12.16 4.27
N ASN A 20 -3.77 12.97 3.43
CA ASN A 20 -2.63 12.54 2.63
C ASN A 20 -1.43 12.10 3.50
N SER A 21 -1.20 12.78 4.62
CA SER A 21 -0.13 12.40 5.56
C SER A 21 -0.41 11.02 6.17
N ILE A 22 -1.63 10.76 6.63
CA ILE A 22 -2.05 9.45 7.17
C ILE A 22 -1.88 8.37 6.10
N TYR A 23 -2.28 8.65 4.87
CA TYR A 23 -2.13 7.72 3.75
C TYR A 23 -0.67 7.32 3.52
N VAL A 24 0.26 8.28 3.52
CA VAL A 24 1.70 8.02 3.40
C VAL A 24 2.22 7.17 4.57
N PHE A 25 1.79 7.46 5.80
CA PHE A 25 2.19 6.66 6.97
C PHE A 25 1.73 5.20 6.87
N ILE A 26 0.49 4.96 6.43
CA ILE A 26 -0.05 3.60 6.25
C ILE A 26 0.75 2.84 5.18
N ILE A 27 1.09 3.50 4.08
CA ILE A 27 1.93 2.90 3.03
C ILE A 27 3.29 2.47 3.60
N ILE A 28 3.94 3.34 4.37
CA ILE A 28 5.24 3.03 4.98
C ILE A 28 5.13 1.83 5.92
N LEU A 29 4.09 1.77 6.75
CA LEU A 29 3.83 0.64 7.64
C LEU A 29 3.61 -0.66 6.85
N ALA A 30 2.81 -0.62 5.79
CA ALA A 30 2.58 -1.78 4.93
C ALA A 30 3.87 -2.28 4.27
N CYS A 31 4.71 -1.36 3.77
CA CYS A 31 6.04 -1.70 3.24
C CYS A 31 6.94 -2.35 4.29
N PHE A 32 6.93 -1.84 5.53
CA PHE A 32 7.73 -2.40 6.61
C PHE A 32 7.29 -3.83 6.96
N VAL A 33 5.99 -4.08 7.06
CA VAL A 33 5.43 -5.43 7.27
C VAL A 33 5.85 -6.35 6.13
N LEU A 34 5.68 -5.92 4.88
CA LEU A 34 6.05 -6.67 3.70
C LEU A 34 7.53 -7.05 3.70
N VAL A 35 8.42 -6.09 3.93
CA VAL A 35 9.88 -6.32 3.97
C VAL A 35 10.23 -7.32 5.06
N ASN A 36 9.66 -7.20 6.27
CA ASN A 36 9.90 -8.14 7.35
C ASN A 36 9.48 -9.56 6.99
N THR A 37 8.31 -9.73 6.38
CA THR A 37 7.83 -11.03 5.93
C THR A 37 8.71 -11.61 4.83
N LEU A 38 9.13 -10.81 3.85
CA LEU A 38 10.02 -11.30 2.80
C LEU A 38 11.41 -11.67 3.32
N ILE A 39 11.93 -10.94 4.31
CA ILE A 39 13.19 -11.31 4.95
C ILE A 39 13.06 -12.66 5.66
N MET A 40 11.94 -12.90 6.36
CA MET A 40 11.65 -14.21 6.96
C MET A 40 11.65 -15.31 5.90
N ILE A 41 10.90 -15.14 4.80
CA ILE A 41 10.80 -16.13 3.72
C ILE A 41 12.18 -16.40 3.08
N VAL A 42 12.98 -15.36 2.86
CA VAL A 42 14.35 -15.51 2.33
C VAL A 42 15.21 -16.35 3.27
N ASN A 43 15.11 -16.12 4.57
CA ASN A 43 15.87 -16.90 5.55
C ASN A 43 15.46 -18.38 5.55
N GLU A 44 14.16 -18.69 5.43
CA GLU A 44 13.66 -20.06 5.33
C GLU A 44 14.12 -20.75 4.04
N ARG A 45 14.23 -19.99 2.94
CA ARG A 45 14.67 -20.50 1.63
C ARG A 45 16.18 -20.36 1.37
N THR A 46 16.98 -20.08 2.41
CA THR A 46 18.44 -19.90 2.30
C THR A 46 19.13 -21.08 1.61
N ARG A 47 18.70 -22.32 1.90
CA ARG A 47 19.25 -23.54 1.28
C ARG A 47 18.99 -23.61 -0.22
N GLU A 48 17.80 -23.25 -0.67
CA GLU A 48 17.44 -23.23 -2.09
C GLU A 48 18.29 -22.18 -2.83
N ILE A 49 18.48 -21.01 -2.20
CA ILE A 49 19.31 -19.92 -2.74
C ILE A 49 20.78 -20.38 -2.85
N GLY A 50 21.31 -21.03 -1.81
CA GLY A 50 22.66 -21.58 -1.82
C GLY A 50 22.87 -22.64 -2.91
N MET A 51 21.87 -23.50 -3.14
CA MET A 51 21.90 -24.47 -4.22
C MET A 51 21.89 -23.80 -5.60
N MET A 52 21.06 -22.78 -5.81
CA MET A 52 21.04 -22.00 -7.05
C MET A 52 22.40 -21.32 -7.32
N SER A 53 23.01 -20.72 -6.30
CA SER A 53 24.35 -20.13 -6.40
C SER A 53 25.42 -21.17 -6.71
N ALA A 54 25.34 -22.38 -6.12
CA ALA A 54 26.27 -23.48 -6.39
C ALA A 54 26.15 -24.05 -7.81
N LEU A 55 24.95 -23.98 -8.40
CA LEU A 55 24.70 -24.32 -9.81
C LEU A 55 25.18 -23.25 -10.79
N GLY A 56 25.72 -22.12 -10.28
CA GLY A 56 26.35 -21.08 -11.08
C GLY A 56 25.48 -19.85 -11.37
N LEU A 57 24.30 -19.71 -10.72
CA LEU A 57 23.53 -18.47 -10.83
C LEU A 57 24.30 -17.30 -10.24
N LYS A 58 24.34 -16.19 -10.96
CA LYS A 58 24.93 -14.93 -10.49
C LYS A 58 23.98 -14.25 -9.51
N SER A 59 24.51 -13.48 -8.55
CA SER A 59 23.72 -12.68 -7.62
C SER A 59 22.67 -11.78 -8.32
N ARG A 60 22.97 -11.28 -9.52
CA ARG A 60 22.02 -10.48 -10.31
C ARG A 60 20.83 -11.30 -10.82
N GLU A 61 21.04 -12.57 -11.17
CA GLU A 61 19.96 -13.48 -11.62
C GLU A 61 19.06 -13.85 -10.44
N ILE A 62 19.65 -14.12 -9.28
CA ILE A 62 18.91 -14.35 -8.03
C ILE A 62 18.08 -13.12 -7.66
N LEU A 63 18.67 -11.92 -7.73
CA LEU A 63 17.96 -10.66 -7.51
C LEU A 63 16.75 -10.53 -8.46
N TYR A 64 16.93 -10.77 -9.76
CA TYR A 64 15.83 -10.69 -10.73
C TYR A 64 14.72 -11.70 -10.43
N LEU A 65 15.08 -12.94 -10.08
CA LEU A 65 14.11 -13.98 -9.73
C LEU A 65 13.21 -13.55 -8.57
N PHE A 66 13.81 -13.11 -7.45
CA PHE A 66 13.06 -12.65 -6.29
C PHE A 66 12.29 -11.34 -6.55
N THR A 67 12.82 -10.46 -7.42
CA THR A 67 12.10 -9.23 -7.80
C THR A 67 10.86 -9.57 -8.63
N ILE A 68 10.94 -10.55 -9.53
CA ILE A 68 9.79 -11.01 -10.32
C ILE A 68 8.75 -11.70 -9.42
N GLU A 69 9.18 -12.55 -8.49
CA GLU A 69 8.30 -13.16 -7.49
C GLU A 69 7.55 -12.08 -6.68
N GLY A 70 8.29 -11.06 -6.20
CA GLY A 70 7.73 -9.90 -5.54
C GLY A 70 6.76 -9.08 -6.41
N ALA A 71 7.07 -8.91 -7.70
CA ALA A 71 6.19 -8.22 -8.64
C ALA A 71 4.88 -8.99 -8.88
N ILE A 72 4.94 -10.31 -8.98
CA ILE A 72 3.74 -11.17 -9.10
C ILE A 72 2.87 -11.02 -7.85
N ILE A 73 3.46 -11.06 -6.65
CA ILE A 73 2.77 -10.81 -5.38
C ILE A 73 2.14 -9.42 -5.39
N GLY A 74 2.87 -8.40 -5.86
CA GLY A 74 2.38 -7.03 -5.98
C GLY A 74 1.19 -6.89 -6.92
N ILE A 75 1.21 -7.55 -8.08
CA ILE A 75 0.11 -7.58 -9.04
C ILE A 75 -1.13 -8.23 -8.43
N LEU A 76 -0.98 -9.42 -7.84
CA LEU A 76 -2.11 -10.15 -7.26
C LEU A 76 -2.69 -9.39 -6.05
N GLY A 77 -1.84 -8.91 -5.15
CA GLY A 77 -2.25 -8.13 -3.99
C GLY A 77 -2.92 -6.82 -4.38
N SER A 78 -2.37 -6.09 -5.35
CA SER A 78 -2.97 -4.84 -5.84
C SER A 78 -4.28 -5.09 -6.59
N ALA A 79 -4.40 -6.18 -7.34
CA ALA A 79 -5.65 -6.55 -8.01
C ALA A 79 -6.75 -6.82 -6.99
N LEU A 80 -6.46 -7.65 -5.98
CA LEU A 80 -7.39 -7.95 -4.90
C LEU A 80 -7.77 -6.69 -4.12
N GLY A 81 -6.78 -5.87 -3.76
CA GLY A 81 -6.99 -4.61 -3.05
C GLY A 81 -7.83 -3.62 -3.85
N ALA A 82 -7.57 -3.45 -5.14
CA ALA A 82 -8.33 -2.56 -6.02
C ALA A 82 -9.78 -3.04 -6.22
N VAL A 83 -10.01 -4.35 -6.37
CA VAL A 83 -11.36 -4.91 -6.47
C VAL A 83 -12.12 -4.73 -5.17
N MET A 84 -11.54 -5.11 -4.03
CA MET A 84 -12.18 -4.97 -2.72
C MET A 84 -12.44 -3.49 -2.39
N GLY A 85 -11.44 -2.63 -2.59
CA GLY A 85 -11.57 -1.19 -2.40
C GLY A 85 -12.64 -0.60 -3.31
N GLY A 86 -12.66 -0.97 -4.59
CA GLY A 86 -13.66 -0.52 -5.56
C GLY A 86 -15.09 -0.95 -5.19
N ILE A 87 -15.29 -2.19 -4.73
CA ILE A 87 -16.58 -2.67 -4.23
C ILE A 87 -17.04 -1.85 -3.03
N ILE A 88 -16.14 -1.65 -2.05
CA ILE A 88 -16.41 -0.85 -0.85
C ILE A 88 -16.80 0.58 -1.24
N THR A 89 -16.01 1.23 -2.09
CA THR A 89 -16.30 2.58 -2.60
C THR A 89 -17.64 2.62 -3.33
N ARG A 90 -18.00 1.59 -4.09
CA ARG A 90 -19.27 1.53 -4.82
C ARG A 90 -20.47 1.37 -3.88
N VAL A 91 -20.35 0.56 -2.83
CA VAL A 91 -21.40 0.39 -1.81
C VAL A 91 -21.62 1.70 -1.07
N PHE A 92 -20.55 2.34 -0.59
CA PHE A 92 -20.64 3.64 0.09
C PHE A 92 -21.10 4.79 -0.81
N SER A 93 -20.95 4.64 -2.14
CA SER A 93 -21.48 5.60 -3.10
C SER A 93 -23.01 5.55 -3.20
N VAL A 94 -23.64 4.43 -2.81
CA VAL A 94 -25.10 4.25 -2.83
C VAL A 94 -25.71 4.46 -1.45
N VAL A 95 -25.10 3.87 -0.41
CA VAL A 95 -25.60 3.97 0.98
C VAL A 95 -25.31 5.36 1.58
N GLY A 96 -24.25 6.02 1.10
CA GLY A 96 -23.72 7.22 1.73
C GLY A 96 -23.01 6.91 3.04
N ILE A 97 -22.03 7.72 3.40
CA ILE A 97 -21.42 7.65 4.74
C ILE A 97 -22.13 8.69 5.59
N ASP A 98 -22.89 8.21 6.58
CA ASP A 98 -23.58 9.08 7.52
C ASP A 98 -22.61 9.50 8.64
N TYR A 99 -22.26 10.78 8.66
CA TYR A 99 -21.43 11.37 9.69
C TYR A 99 -22.24 11.98 10.84
N SER A 100 -23.58 11.82 10.86
CA SER A 100 -24.47 12.40 11.87
C SER A 100 -24.04 12.08 13.32
N ALA A 101 -23.61 10.84 13.57
CA ALA A 101 -23.16 10.40 14.89
C ALA A 101 -21.83 11.04 15.36
N ALA A 102 -20.97 11.49 14.43
CA ALA A 102 -19.71 12.17 14.79
C ALA A 102 -19.93 13.63 15.23
N PHE A 103 -21.14 14.16 15.03
CA PHE A 103 -21.52 15.55 15.31
C PHE A 103 -22.68 15.66 16.31
N GLU A 104 -22.98 14.59 17.06
CA GLU A 104 -23.94 14.62 18.17
C GLU A 104 -23.50 15.68 19.21
N GLY A 105 -24.18 16.84 19.21
CA GLY A 105 -23.88 17.98 20.09
C GLY A 105 -23.58 19.32 19.39
N VAL A 106 -23.52 19.36 18.06
CA VAL A 106 -23.31 20.60 17.28
C VAL A 106 -24.62 21.06 16.65
N ASP A 107 -24.95 22.35 16.80
CA ASP A 107 -26.24 22.92 16.43
C ASP A 107 -26.53 22.79 14.91
N SER A 108 -27.70 22.24 14.58
CA SER A 108 -28.14 21.88 13.22
C SER A 108 -28.29 23.09 12.27
N THR A 109 -28.27 24.31 12.81
CA THR A 109 -28.41 25.57 12.07
C THR A 109 -27.11 26.06 11.43
N VAL A 110 -25.96 25.49 11.80
CA VAL A 110 -24.62 25.82 11.24
C VAL A 110 -24.32 25.03 9.95
N TRP A 111 -25.06 23.94 9.69
CA TRP A 111 -24.79 23.03 8.58
C TRP A 111 -25.53 23.45 7.30
N LEU A 112 -24.82 24.09 6.37
CA LEU A 112 -25.27 24.38 5.01
C LEU A 112 -25.15 23.17 4.05
N MET A 113 -24.74 21.98 4.53
CA MET A 113 -24.57 20.77 3.72
C MET A 113 -25.19 19.53 4.38
N SER A 114 -25.71 18.62 3.55
CA SER A 114 -26.25 17.33 3.98
C SER A 114 -25.17 16.48 4.66
N PRO A 115 -25.45 15.81 5.80
CA PRO A 115 -24.48 15.02 6.57
C PRO A 115 -24.07 13.70 5.89
N ILE A 116 -24.67 13.39 4.74
CA ILE A 116 -24.41 12.18 3.97
C ILE A 116 -23.42 12.53 2.86
N TYR A 117 -22.18 12.07 3.02
CA TYR A 117 -21.16 12.21 1.98
C TYR A 117 -21.15 10.96 1.10
N TYR A 118 -21.35 11.16 -0.21
CA TYR A 118 -21.27 10.10 -1.19
C TYR A 118 -19.84 9.99 -1.72
N THR A 119 -19.30 8.78 -1.70
CA THR A 119 -18.00 8.52 -2.32
C THR A 119 -18.14 8.61 -3.84
N VAL A 120 -17.19 9.31 -4.47
CA VAL A 120 -17.12 9.37 -5.94
C VAL A 120 -16.35 8.14 -6.41
N PHE A 121 -17.07 7.20 -7.03
CA PHE A 121 -16.44 6.10 -7.74
C PHE A 121 -15.84 6.63 -9.05
N SER A 122 -14.51 6.72 -9.11
CA SER A 122 -13.78 7.05 -10.33
C SER A 122 -12.93 5.85 -10.76
N LEU A 123 -13.08 5.44 -12.02
CA LEU A 123 -12.27 4.38 -12.61
C LEU A 123 -10.78 4.77 -12.64
N GLU A 124 -10.49 6.06 -12.80
CA GLU A 124 -9.13 6.61 -12.81
C GLU A 124 -8.43 6.37 -11.47
N ASN A 125 -9.14 6.61 -10.34
CA ASN A 125 -8.60 6.38 -9.01
C ASN A 125 -8.32 4.90 -8.75
N LEU A 126 -9.18 4.00 -9.26
CA LEU A 126 -8.99 2.56 -9.11
C LEU A 126 -7.73 2.10 -9.85
N VAL A 127 -7.56 2.53 -11.11
CA VAL A 127 -6.35 2.21 -11.89
C VAL A 127 -5.12 2.84 -11.26
N PHE A 128 -5.21 4.09 -10.79
CA PHE A 128 -4.11 4.77 -10.10
C PHE A 128 -3.67 4.00 -8.85
N CYS A 129 -4.61 3.61 -7.97
CA CYS A 129 -4.31 2.83 -6.77
C CYS A 129 -3.71 1.45 -7.11
N PHE A 130 -4.22 0.78 -8.15
CA PHE A 130 -3.66 -0.49 -8.62
C PHE A 130 -2.20 -0.33 -9.05
N VAL A 131 -1.91 0.63 -9.93
CA VAL A 131 -0.55 0.87 -10.44
C VAL A 131 0.38 1.27 -9.30
N LEU A 132 -0.08 2.17 -8.42
CA LEU A 132 0.69 2.63 -7.26
C LEU A 132 1.01 1.46 -6.33
N GLY A 133 0.06 0.58 -6.03
CA GLY A 133 0.27 -0.62 -5.22
C GLY A 133 1.34 -1.54 -5.82
N VAL A 134 1.25 -1.84 -7.12
CA VAL A 134 2.22 -2.69 -7.82
C VAL A 134 3.62 -2.10 -7.76
N VAL A 135 3.74 -0.80 -8.03
CA VAL A 135 5.03 -0.08 -8.02
C VAL A 135 5.63 -0.11 -6.62
N ILE A 136 4.85 0.20 -5.58
CA ILE A 136 5.33 0.25 -4.20
C ILE A 136 5.81 -1.13 -3.74
N VAL A 137 5.01 -2.18 -3.98
CA VAL A 137 5.39 -3.55 -3.61
C VAL A 137 6.66 -3.98 -4.35
N THR A 138 6.73 -3.72 -5.65
CA THR A 138 7.91 -4.09 -6.45
C THR A 138 9.17 -3.38 -5.94
N ILE A 139 9.09 -2.09 -5.61
CA ILE A 139 10.21 -1.34 -5.03
C ILE A 139 10.60 -1.88 -3.65
N ALA A 140 9.61 -2.16 -2.78
CA ALA A 140 9.85 -2.69 -1.45
C ALA A 140 10.54 -4.06 -1.50
N CYS A 141 10.20 -4.92 -2.47
CA CYS A 141 10.79 -6.24 -2.68
C CYS A 141 12.28 -6.19 -3.05
N ILE A 142 12.80 -5.08 -3.58
CA ILE A 142 14.21 -4.97 -3.98
C ILE A 142 15.14 -5.11 -2.77
N ILE A 143 14.75 -4.61 -1.59
CA ILE A 143 15.56 -4.68 -0.37
C ILE A 143 15.82 -6.14 0.06
N PRO A 144 14.80 -6.98 0.30
CA PRO A 144 15.00 -8.39 0.64
C PRO A 144 15.61 -9.17 -0.52
N ALA A 145 15.27 -8.89 -1.79
CA ALA A 145 15.89 -9.56 -2.94
C ALA A 145 17.41 -9.33 -3.01
N ARG A 146 17.87 -8.12 -2.67
CA ARG A 146 19.32 -7.83 -2.57
C ARG A 146 19.98 -8.59 -1.43
N LYS A 147 19.27 -8.78 -0.31
CA LYS A 147 19.76 -9.56 0.81
C LYS A 147 19.90 -11.04 0.42
N ALA A 148 18.90 -11.60 -0.24
CA ALA A 148 18.92 -12.97 -0.77
C ALA A 148 20.08 -13.20 -1.75
N ALA A 149 20.28 -12.27 -2.69
CA ALA A 149 21.32 -12.34 -3.71
C ALA A 149 22.76 -12.32 -3.19
N LYS A 150 22.97 -11.84 -1.95
CA LYS A 150 24.28 -11.74 -1.30
C LYS A 150 24.60 -12.93 -0.38
N LEU A 151 23.70 -13.90 -0.24
CA LEU A 151 23.95 -15.09 0.58
C LEU A 151 25.03 -15.95 -0.07
N GLU A 152 26.10 -16.21 0.66
CA GLU A 152 27.20 -17.04 0.17
C GLU A 152 26.84 -18.54 0.22
N PRO A 153 27.26 -19.34 -0.78
CA PRO A 153 26.98 -20.78 -0.82
C PRO A 153 27.52 -21.52 0.41
N THR A 154 28.64 -21.06 0.94
CA THR A 154 29.31 -21.61 2.13
C THR A 154 28.51 -21.37 3.40
N GLU A 155 27.87 -20.20 3.55
CA GLU A 155 26.98 -19.91 4.68
C GLU A 155 25.69 -20.72 4.61
N ALA A 156 25.11 -20.85 3.40
CA ALA A 156 23.89 -21.60 3.18
C ALA A 156 24.05 -23.12 3.47
N LEU A 157 25.24 -23.67 3.27
CA LEU A 157 25.56 -25.07 3.54
C LEU A 157 26.10 -25.31 4.97
N ARG A 158 26.49 -24.27 5.71
CA ARG A 158 27.05 -24.37 7.06
C ARG A 158 25.99 -24.32 8.18
N GLN A 159 24.74 -23.98 7.90
CA GLN A 159 23.62 -24.06 8.86
C GLN A 159 23.18 -25.51 9.18
N ILE A 160 24.11 -26.47 9.14
CA ILE A 160 23.92 -27.87 9.52
C ILE A 160 24.28 -28.04 11.01
#